data_AF-A0A656HGD0-F1
#
_entry.id   AF-A0A656HGD0-F1
#
_cell.length_a   1.000
_cell.length_b   1.000
_cell.length_c   1.000
_cell.angle_alpha   90.00
_cell.angle_beta   90.00
_cell.angle_gamma   90.00
#
_symmetry.space_group_name_H-M   'P 1'
#
loop_
_entity.id
_entity.type
_entity.pdbx_description
1 polymer ?
#
loop_
_entity_poly.entity_id
_entity_poly.type
_entity_poly.pdbx_seq_one_letter_code
_entity_poly.pdbx_strand_id
1 'polypeptide(L)'
;MKHQRIPMTIEEYELLEHPFGYKVEYWDGHTVITPRDNPITTQLAVTERAVSPACRIVPLDPARQQEMIEAFFAAFHDTVEFCDWYGHKIHEHAENNIKNYFAGKRGEPHPASVMALAEDGNLLGLALLLTDEDGNVCLDLLYVLPAWQRRKIANNMVATAVNSLHQIGVETLTSTYHICNEASRCWHHAFGFEDVYDQMYIRLKYSWYRNEIWRREKLGLTDGLDALKQERDRWCAQLDERWRY
;
A
#
# COMPACT_ATOMS: atom_id res chain seq x y z
N MET A 1 -13.90 -5.80 2.13
CA MET A 1 -13.27 -6.96 2.79
C MET A 1 -13.71 -7.07 4.24
N LYS A 2 -13.80 -8.27 4.80
CA LYS A 2 -14.06 -8.52 6.24
C LYS A 2 -12.90 -9.27 6.89
N HIS A 3 -12.72 -9.12 8.19
CA HIS A 3 -11.77 -9.95 8.93
C HIS A 3 -12.17 -11.43 8.79
N GLN A 4 -11.18 -12.32 8.88
CA GLN A 4 -11.44 -13.75 8.85
C GLN A 4 -11.71 -14.25 10.26
N ARG A 5 -12.71 -15.12 10.41
CA ARG A 5 -13.01 -15.82 11.65
C ARG A 5 -13.07 -17.32 11.35
N ILE A 6 -12.11 -18.07 11.86
CA ILE A 6 -11.89 -19.48 11.55
C ILE A 6 -12.08 -20.30 12.83
N PRO A 7 -13.04 -21.22 12.90
CA PRO A 7 -13.17 -22.13 14.03
C PRO A 7 -11.92 -23.01 14.15
N MET A 8 -11.30 -23.03 15.33
CA MET A 8 -10.18 -23.92 15.65
C MET A 8 -9.99 -24.00 17.16
N THR A 9 -9.30 -25.04 17.64
CA THR A 9 -8.94 -25.15 19.05
C THR A 9 -7.79 -24.21 19.40
N ILE A 10 -7.54 -24.01 20.69
CA ILE A 10 -6.42 -23.18 21.15
C ILE A 10 -5.07 -23.83 20.79
N GLU A 11 -4.99 -25.17 20.82
CA GLU A 11 -3.79 -25.92 20.43
C GLU A 11 -3.51 -25.78 18.93
N GLU A 12 -4.54 -25.77 18.10
CA GLU A 12 -4.41 -25.51 16.66
C GLU A 12 -3.97 -24.07 16.40
N TYR A 13 -4.54 -23.10 17.12
CA TYR A 13 -4.16 -21.68 17.05
C TYR A 13 -2.70 -21.45 17.43
N GLU A 14 -2.21 -22.05 18.51
CA GLU A 14 -0.82 -21.90 18.94
C GLU A 14 0.18 -22.37 17.88
N LEU A 15 -0.21 -23.30 17.01
CA LEU A 15 0.65 -23.85 15.95
C LEU A 15 0.36 -23.27 14.56
N LEU A 16 -0.54 -22.28 14.47
CA LEU A 16 -0.92 -21.64 13.22
C LEU A 16 0.21 -20.77 12.66
N GLU A 17 0.44 -20.85 11.35
CA GLU A 17 1.31 -19.90 10.68
C GLU A 17 0.62 -18.53 10.58
N HIS A 18 1.21 -17.51 11.19
CA HIS A 18 0.62 -16.18 11.19
C HIS A 18 1.00 -15.42 9.92
N PRO A 19 0.03 -14.96 9.10
CA PRO A 19 0.35 -14.14 7.94
C PRO A 19 0.97 -12.80 8.38
N PHE A 20 2.11 -12.45 7.79
CA PHE A 20 2.79 -11.20 8.12
C PHE A 20 1.91 -9.98 7.78
N GLY A 21 1.94 -8.97 8.65
CA GLY A 21 1.10 -7.78 8.53
C GLY A 21 -0.30 -7.93 9.12
N TYR A 22 -0.71 -9.13 9.52
CA TYR A 22 -1.99 -9.35 10.19
C TYR A 22 -1.84 -9.43 11.71
N LYS A 23 -2.90 -9.04 12.41
CA LYS A 23 -3.13 -9.35 13.82
C LYS A 23 -3.91 -10.66 13.85
N VAL A 24 -3.41 -11.62 14.61
CA VAL A 24 -3.98 -12.97 14.74
C VAL A 24 -4.28 -13.15 16.23
N GLU A 25 -5.54 -13.37 16.57
CA GLU A 25 -6.05 -13.46 17.94
C GLU A 25 -6.94 -14.69 18.09
N TYR A 26 -7.08 -15.22 19.31
CA TYR A 26 -7.98 -16.32 19.62
C TYR A 26 -9.11 -15.86 20.52
N TRP A 27 -10.35 -15.90 20.02
CA TRP A 27 -11.56 -15.51 20.72
C TRP A 27 -12.62 -16.61 20.64
N ASP A 28 -13.10 -17.10 21.79
CA ASP A 28 -14.26 -17.99 21.90
C ASP A 28 -14.26 -19.18 20.91
N GLY A 29 -13.16 -19.95 20.84
CA GLY A 29 -13.06 -21.11 19.93
C GLY A 29 -12.78 -20.75 18.47
N HIS A 30 -12.35 -19.53 18.20
CA HIS A 30 -12.05 -19.06 16.85
C HIS A 30 -10.74 -18.30 16.81
N THR A 31 -10.04 -18.44 15.71
CA THR A 31 -8.98 -17.52 15.31
C THR A 31 -9.58 -16.38 14.51
N VAL A 32 -9.21 -15.16 14.88
CA VAL A 32 -9.60 -13.92 14.23
C VAL A 32 -8.37 -13.28 13.60
N ILE A 33 -8.43 -13.06 12.29
CA ILE A 33 -7.33 -12.52 11.49
C ILE A 33 -7.77 -11.18 10.90
N THR A 34 -7.13 -10.10 11.35
CA THR A 34 -7.43 -8.72 10.97
C THR A 34 -6.18 -8.04 10.42
N PRO A 35 -6.23 -7.31 9.30
CA PRO A 35 -5.08 -6.53 8.81
C PRO A 35 -4.61 -5.54 9.87
N ARG A 36 -3.29 -5.38 10.03
CA ARG A 36 -2.74 -4.27 10.82
C ARG A 36 -2.69 -3.03 9.95
N ASP A 37 -3.23 -1.94 10.48
CA ASP A 37 -3.07 -0.62 9.87
C ASP A 37 -1.63 -0.15 10.04
N ASN A 38 -0.79 -0.47 9.05
CA ASN A 38 0.61 -0.09 9.01
C ASN A 38 0.99 0.24 7.56
N PRO A 39 1.10 1.52 7.21
CA PRO A 39 1.61 1.93 5.91
C PRO A 39 3.11 1.61 5.80
N ILE A 40 3.57 1.26 4.61
CA ILE A 40 4.98 1.10 4.26
C ILE A 40 5.34 2.25 3.35
N THR A 41 6.27 3.10 3.80
CA THR A 41 6.83 4.15 2.97
C THR A 41 7.79 3.56 1.95
N THR A 42 7.76 4.11 0.75
CA THR A 42 8.63 3.74 -0.35
C THR A 42 9.20 4.99 -0.99
N GLN A 43 10.35 4.85 -1.65
CA GLN A 43 11.02 5.93 -2.38
C GLN A 43 11.39 5.46 -3.78
N LEU A 44 11.31 6.37 -4.73
CA LEU A 44 11.69 6.18 -6.12
C LEU A 44 12.65 7.28 -6.56
N ALA A 45 13.78 6.90 -7.15
CA ALA A 45 14.63 7.84 -7.87
C ALA A 45 13.92 8.32 -9.16
N VAL A 46 13.74 9.63 -9.25
CA VAL A 46 13.06 10.29 -10.39
C VAL A 46 14.03 10.38 -11.56
N THR A 47 13.78 9.52 -12.53
CA THR A 47 14.54 9.37 -13.78
C THR A 47 13.55 9.20 -14.91
N GLU A 48 13.92 9.61 -16.12
CA GLU A 48 13.07 9.45 -17.30
C GLU A 48 12.64 7.99 -17.50
N ARG A 49 11.37 7.79 -17.83
CA ARG A 49 10.72 6.49 -18.03
C ARG A 49 10.06 6.44 -19.41
N ALA A 50 10.13 5.26 -20.04
CA ALA A 50 9.37 5.00 -21.25
C ALA A 50 7.85 5.00 -20.95
N VAL A 51 7.08 5.67 -21.81
CA VAL A 51 5.62 5.71 -21.74
C VAL A 51 5.05 5.18 -23.05
N SER A 52 4.15 4.21 -22.98
CA SER A 52 3.41 3.69 -24.13
C SER A 52 1.97 3.42 -23.69
N PRO A 53 1.16 4.48 -23.59
CA PRO A 53 -0.16 4.37 -22.98
C PRO A 53 -1.18 3.85 -23.99
N ALA A 54 -1.93 2.82 -23.61
CA ALA A 54 -3.05 2.30 -24.39
C ALA A 54 -4.35 3.13 -24.20
N CYS A 55 -4.27 4.21 -23.42
CA CYS A 55 -5.36 5.10 -23.09
C CYS A 55 -4.85 6.55 -23.06
N ARG A 56 -5.75 7.52 -22.97
CA ARG A 56 -5.34 8.93 -22.86
C ARG A 56 -4.92 9.23 -21.43
N ILE A 57 -3.69 9.67 -21.23
CA ILE A 57 -3.23 10.20 -19.94
C ILE A 57 -3.20 11.71 -20.05
N VAL A 58 -3.97 12.37 -19.19
CA VAL A 58 -4.19 13.82 -19.25
C VAL A 58 -4.04 14.43 -17.85
N PRO A 59 -3.78 15.74 -17.75
CA PRO A 59 -3.81 16.45 -16.46
C PRO A 59 -5.15 16.25 -15.74
N LEU A 60 -5.15 16.41 -14.43
CA LEU A 60 -6.39 16.38 -13.64
C LEU A 60 -7.40 17.44 -14.10
N ASP A 61 -8.67 17.05 -14.12
CA ASP A 61 -9.78 17.96 -14.31
C ASP A 61 -10.58 18.07 -12.99
N PRO A 62 -10.49 19.19 -12.26
CA PRO A 62 -11.24 19.40 -11.02
C PRO A 62 -12.77 19.32 -11.20
N ALA A 63 -13.30 19.52 -12.41
CA ALA A 63 -14.73 19.40 -12.68
C ALA A 63 -15.23 17.94 -12.57
N ARG A 64 -14.32 16.96 -12.61
CA ARG A 64 -14.64 15.52 -12.56
C ARG A 64 -14.50 14.90 -11.16
N GLN A 65 -14.43 15.72 -10.11
CA GLN A 65 -14.28 15.24 -8.72
C GLN A 65 -15.31 14.17 -8.32
N GLN A 66 -16.57 14.32 -8.74
CA GLN A 66 -17.61 13.34 -8.42
C GLN A 66 -17.30 11.96 -9.02
N GLU A 67 -16.86 11.92 -10.28
CA GLU A 67 -16.45 10.67 -10.95
C GLU A 67 -15.21 10.06 -10.28
N MET A 68 -14.27 10.87 -9.81
CA MET A 68 -13.09 10.41 -9.06
C MET A 68 -13.47 9.78 -7.71
N ILE A 69 -14.50 10.30 -7.03
CA ILE A 69 -15.01 9.76 -5.76
C ILE A 69 -15.67 8.40 -5.98
N GLU A 70 -16.50 8.29 -7.03
CA GLU A 70 -17.16 7.03 -7.39
C GLU A 70 -16.14 5.96 -7.81
N ALA A 71 -15.12 6.37 -8.60
CA ALA A 71 -14.06 5.49 -9.03
C ALA A 71 -13.16 5.03 -7.87
N PHE A 72 -12.90 5.91 -6.88
CA PHE A 72 -12.22 5.52 -5.63
C PHE A 72 -12.99 4.38 -4.95
N PHE A 73 -14.29 4.56 -4.72
CA PHE A 73 -15.10 3.54 -4.05
C PHE A 73 -15.04 2.21 -4.84
N ALA A 74 -15.23 2.25 -6.16
CA ALA A 74 -15.14 1.06 -6.99
C ALA A 74 -13.78 0.35 -6.89
N ALA A 75 -12.69 1.11 -6.80
CA ALA A 75 -11.33 0.56 -6.69
C ALA A 75 -11.00 -0.01 -5.30
N PHE A 76 -11.56 0.56 -4.23
CA PHE A 76 -11.12 0.27 -2.86
C PHE A 76 -12.15 -0.40 -1.94
N HIS A 77 -13.44 -0.45 -2.29
CA HIS A 77 -14.48 -0.94 -1.37
C HIS A 77 -14.26 -2.38 -0.84
N ASP A 78 -13.49 -3.19 -1.56
CA ASP A 78 -13.16 -4.56 -1.17
C ASP A 78 -11.66 -4.79 -0.89
N THR A 79 -10.92 -3.74 -0.52
CA THR A 79 -9.48 -3.86 -0.23
C THR A 79 -9.19 -3.96 1.27
N VAL A 80 -7.94 -4.30 1.60
CA VAL A 80 -7.47 -4.53 2.99
C VAL A 80 -7.55 -3.28 3.85
N GLU A 81 -7.35 -2.11 3.26
CA GLU A 81 -7.39 -0.79 3.91
C GLU A 81 -8.75 -0.49 4.53
N PHE A 82 -9.81 -1.06 3.98
CA PHE A 82 -11.19 -0.87 4.41
C PHE A 82 -11.79 -2.14 5.03
N CYS A 83 -10.94 -3.02 5.58
CA CYS A 83 -11.40 -4.22 6.28
C CYS A 83 -12.40 -3.86 7.38
N ASP A 84 -13.55 -4.52 7.37
CA ASP A 84 -14.69 -4.30 8.28
C ASP A 84 -15.48 -3.00 8.11
N TRP A 85 -15.04 -2.07 7.27
CA TRP A 85 -15.78 -0.83 7.03
C TRP A 85 -17.10 -1.11 6.31
N TYR A 86 -18.10 -0.29 6.60
CA TYR A 86 -19.37 -0.28 5.87
C TYR A 86 -19.25 0.61 4.63
N GLY A 87 -19.98 0.29 3.56
CA GLY A 87 -19.91 1.03 2.29
C GLY A 87 -20.07 2.55 2.44
N HIS A 88 -21.00 3.01 3.29
CA HIS A 88 -21.19 4.45 3.53
C HIS A 88 -19.96 5.13 4.15
N LYS A 89 -19.19 4.42 5.00
CA LYS A 89 -17.93 4.95 5.57
C LYS A 89 -16.82 5.03 4.53
N ILE A 90 -16.78 4.08 3.60
CA ILE A 90 -15.82 4.11 2.50
C ILE A 90 -16.16 5.25 1.52
N HIS A 91 -17.45 5.48 1.24
CA HIS A 91 -17.88 6.65 0.45
C HIS A 91 -17.55 7.98 1.14
N GLU A 92 -17.86 8.11 2.43
CA GLU A 92 -17.49 9.30 3.22
C GLU A 92 -15.97 9.54 3.19
N HIS A 93 -15.17 8.47 3.30
CA HIS A 93 -13.73 8.55 3.18
C HIS A 93 -13.29 8.97 1.76
N ALA A 94 -13.86 8.38 0.70
CA ALA A 94 -13.56 8.73 -0.68
C ALA A 94 -13.84 10.22 -0.97
N GLU A 95 -15.00 10.71 -0.53
CA GLU A 95 -15.37 12.11 -0.63
C GLU A 95 -14.36 13.03 0.06
N ASN A 96 -14.05 12.74 1.33
CA ASN A 96 -13.10 13.52 2.09
C ASN A 96 -11.70 13.46 1.49
N ASN A 97 -11.27 12.29 1.01
CA ASN A 97 -9.96 12.06 0.41
C ASN A 97 -9.76 12.97 -0.82
N ILE A 98 -10.69 12.91 -1.78
CA ILE A 98 -10.64 13.71 -3.02
C ILE A 98 -10.85 15.21 -2.73
N LYS A 99 -11.85 15.59 -1.93
CA LYS A 99 -12.12 17.01 -1.62
C LYS A 99 -10.94 17.65 -0.87
N ASN A 100 -10.35 16.93 0.10
CA ASN A 100 -9.22 17.45 0.87
C ASN A 100 -7.94 17.54 0.03
N TYR A 101 -7.75 16.66 -0.96
CA TYR A 101 -6.68 16.80 -1.93
C TYR A 101 -6.80 18.14 -2.66
N PHE A 102 -7.92 18.40 -3.35
CA PHE A 102 -8.10 19.65 -4.11
C PHE A 102 -8.11 20.92 -3.24
N ALA A 103 -8.45 20.79 -1.95
CA ALA A 103 -8.40 21.88 -0.98
C ALA A 103 -7.02 22.13 -0.36
N GLY A 104 -5.98 21.38 -0.74
CA GLY A 104 -4.62 21.51 -0.18
C GLY A 104 -4.47 20.97 1.25
N LYS A 105 -5.50 20.32 1.80
CA LYS A 105 -5.49 19.86 3.20
C LYS A 105 -4.65 18.60 3.44
N ARG A 106 -4.22 17.94 2.37
CA ARG A 106 -3.32 16.77 2.42
C ARG A 106 -1.87 17.13 2.09
N GLY A 107 -1.62 18.40 1.79
CA GLY A 107 -0.45 18.90 1.04
C GLY A 107 -0.90 19.58 -0.24
N GLU A 108 -0.01 20.35 -0.85
CA GLU A 108 -0.30 21.15 -2.05
C GLU A 108 -0.43 20.24 -3.28
N PRO A 109 -1.56 20.25 -4.01
CA PRO A 109 -1.74 19.45 -5.22
C PRO A 109 -0.65 19.71 -6.25
N HIS A 110 0.01 18.64 -6.71
CA HIS A 110 1.13 18.77 -7.63
C HIS A 110 0.64 18.75 -9.10
N PRO A 111 1.11 19.67 -9.98
CA PRO A 111 0.71 19.73 -11.39
C PRO A 111 1.02 18.49 -12.23
N ALA A 112 1.95 17.64 -11.76
CA ALA A 112 2.29 16.36 -12.40
C ALA A 112 1.22 15.26 -12.18
N SER A 113 0.18 15.54 -11.39
CA SER A 113 -0.94 14.63 -11.20
C SER A 113 -1.74 14.42 -12.48
N VAL A 114 -2.19 13.20 -12.72
CA VAL A 114 -2.83 12.80 -13.97
C VAL A 114 -4.02 11.88 -13.74
N MET A 115 -4.91 11.85 -14.75
CA MET A 115 -5.96 10.86 -14.88
C MET A 115 -5.83 10.09 -16.20
N ALA A 116 -6.20 8.81 -16.18
CA ALA A 116 -6.29 7.98 -17.37
C ALA A 116 -7.74 7.91 -17.84
N LEU A 117 -7.98 8.20 -19.11
CA LEU A 117 -9.29 8.18 -19.75
C LEU A 117 -9.32 7.19 -20.92
N ALA A 118 -10.45 6.51 -21.09
CA ALA A 118 -10.77 5.79 -22.31
C ALA A 118 -10.99 6.76 -23.49
N GLU A 119 -11.08 6.21 -24.70
CA GLU A 119 -11.34 6.99 -25.92
C GLU A 119 -12.69 7.74 -25.86
N ASP A 120 -13.69 7.12 -25.25
CA ASP A 120 -15.02 7.70 -25.00
C ASP A 120 -15.04 8.73 -23.86
N GLY A 121 -13.91 8.95 -23.19
CA GLY A 121 -13.74 9.92 -22.12
C GLY A 121 -13.95 9.38 -20.71
N ASN A 122 -14.40 8.13 -20.54
CA ASN A 122 -14.63 7.53 -19.23
C ASN A 122 -13.34 7.44 -18.40
N LEU A 123 -13.41 7.77 -17.10
CA LEU A 123 -12.28 7.64 -16.18
C LEU A 123 -11.91 6.17 -15.99
N LEU A 124 -10.61 5.87 -16.13
CA LEU A 124 -10.05 4.53 -15.94
C LEU A 124 -9.21 4.43 -14.66
N GLY A 125 -8.64 5.55 -14.22
CA GLY A 125 -7.74 5.59 -13.08
C GLY A 125 -7.20 6.99 -12.82
N LEU A 126 -6.54 7.12 -11.67
CA LEU A 126 -6.07 8.38 -11.12
C LEU A 126 -4.68 8.18 -10.50
N ALA A 127 -3.79 9.14 -10.69
CA ALA A 127 -2.53 9.27 -9.97
C ALA A 127 -2.42 10.70 -9.43
N LEU A 128 -2.64 10.85 -8.12
CA LEU A 128 -2.54 12.12 -7.40
C LEU A 128 -1.17 12.23 -6.76
N LEU A 129 -0.51 13.34 -7.04
CA LEU A 129 0.74 13.74 -6.41
C LEU A 129 0.50 15.01 -5.62
N LEU A 130 1.18 15.14 -4.49
CA LEU A 130 1.19 16.37 -3.69
C LEU A 130 2.60 16.71 -3.26
N THR A 131 2.80 17.96 -2.90
CA THR A 131 3.99 18.45 -2.21
C THR A 131 3.65 18.60 -0.73
N ASP A 132 4.44 17.99 0.15
CA ASP A 132 4.30 18.14 1.59
C ASP A 132 4.89 19.48 2.09
N GLU A 133 4.79 19.72 3.40
CA GLU A 133 5.27 20.96 4.03
C GLU A 133 6.79 21.13 3.94
N ASP A 134 7.53 20.03 3.79
CA ASP A 134 8.98 20.00 3.64
C ASP A 134 9.43 20.16 2.17
N GLY A 135 8.47 20.26 1.23
CA GLY A 135 8.73 20.39 -0.19
C GLY A 135 8.95 19.07 -0.92
N ASN A 136 8.77 17.92 -0.26
CA ASN A 136 8.92 16.62 -0.90
C ASN A 136 7.67 16.27 -1.71
N VAL A 137 7.87 15.63 -2.87
CA VAL A 137 6.77 15.16 -3.70
C VAL A 137 6.40 13.73 -3.33
N CYS A 138 5.12 13.49 -3.10
CA CYS A 138 4.54 12.21 -2.75
C CYS A 138 3.48 11.79 -3.77
N LEU A 139 3.49 10.52 -4.19
CA LEU A 139 2.36 9.86 -4.84
C LEU A 139 1.37 9.46 -3.75
N ASP A 140 0.38 10.33 -3.54
CA ASP A 140 -0.59 10.28 -2.44
C ASP A 140 -1.73 9.30 -2.70
N LEU A 141 -2.18 9.19 -3.94
CA LEU A 141 -3.25 8.27 -4.32
C LEU A 141 -3.04 7.72 -5.72
N LEU A 142 -3.08 6.40 -5.83
CA LEU A 142 -3.04 5.70 -7.11
C LEU A 142 -4.13 4.65 -7.15
N TYR A 143 -4.97 4.69 -8.19
CA TYR A 143 -5.88 3.60 -8.47
C TYR A 143 -6.15 3.45 -9.97
N VAL A 144 -6.54 2.23 -10.34
CA VAL A 144 -7.11 1.90 -11.65
C VAL A 144 -8.37 1.10 -11.39
N LEU A 145 -9.46 1.45 -12.07
CA LEU A 145 -10.74 0.75 -11.96
C LEU A 145 -10.55 -0.76 -12.21
N PRO A 146 -11.22 -1.65 -11.44
CA PRO A 146 -10.98 -3.08 -11.49
C PRO A 146 -10.96 -3.71 -12.90
N ALA A 147 -11.89 -3.31 -13.77
CA ALA A 147 -12.00 -3.82 -15.14
C ALA A 147 -10.80 -3.49 -16.06
N TRP A 148 -9.99 -2.51 -15.66
CA TRP A 148 -8.88 -1.95 -16.42
C TRP A 148 -7.51 -2.24 -15.79
N GLN A 149 -7.48 -2.92 -14.65
CA GLN A 149 -6.25 -3.33 -13.99
C GLN A 149 -5.45 -4.32 -14.85
N ARG A 150 -4.15 -4.45 -14.55
CA ARG A 150 -3.19 -5.33 -15.26
C ARG A 150 -2.95 -4.98 -16.74
N ARG A 151 -3.42 -3.81 -17.21
CA ARG A 151 -3.16 -3.28 -18.56
C ARG A 151 -2.08 -2.19 -18.60
N LYS A 152 -1.18 -2.18 -17.62
CA LYS A 152 -0.10 -1.18 -17.45
C LYS A 152 -0.58 0.29 -17.35
N ILE A 153 -1.86 0.54 -17.09
CA ILE A 153 -2.40 1.91 -16.96
C ILE A 153 -1.74 2.65 -15.80
N ALA A 154 -1.67 2.04 -14.61
CA ALA A 154 -0.97 2.61 -13.45
C ALA A 154 0.51 2.94 -13.78
N ASN A 155 1.22 2.01 -14.42
CA ASN A 155 2.62 2.23 -14.83
C ASN A 155 2.73 3.44 -15.76
N ASN A 156 1.86 3.56 -16.76
CA ASN A 156 1.93 4.69 -17.69
C ASN A 156 1.55 6.02 -17.00
N MET A 157 0.54 6.05 -16.12
CA MET A 157 0.20 7.26 -15.36
C MET A 157 1.38 7.74 -14.51
N VAL A 158 1.98 6.83 -13.74
CA VAL A 158 3.11 7.18 -12.85
C VAL A 158 4.37 7.49 -13.66
N ALA A 159 4.63 6.81 -14.77
CA ALA A 159 5.74 7.15 -15.66
C ALA A 159 5.58 8.55 -16.28
N THR A 160 4.36 8.92 -16.71
CA THR A 160 4.06 10.28 -17.18
C THR A 160 4.30 11.31 -16.07
N ALA A 161 3.82 11.06 -14.85
CA ALA A 161 4.03 11.96 -13.71
C ALA A 161 5.53 12.09 -13.39
N VAL A 162 6.26 10.98 -13.31
CA VAL A 162 7.72 10.94 -13.05
C VAL A 162 8.50 11.70 -14.12
N ASN A 163 8.13 11.60 -15.40
CA ASN A 163 8.78 12.37 -16.46
C ASN A 163 8.57 13.88 -16.29
N SER A 164 7.37 14.32 -15.89
CA SER A 164 7.11 15.72 -15.56
C SER A 164 7.93 16.19 -14.35
N LEU A 165 8.06 15.35 -13.31
CA LEU A 165 8.92 15.62 -12.14
C LEU A 165 10.39 15.74 -12.52
N HIS A 166 10.87 14.85 -13.39
CA HIS A 166 12.26 14.85 -13.86
C HIS A 166 12.59 16.15 -14.61
N GLN A 167 11.68 16.64 -15.46
CA GLN A 167 11.86 17.88 -16.21
C GLN A 167 12.02 19.13 -15.32
N ILE A 168 11.44 19.11 -14.12
CA ILE A 168 11.54 20.21 -13.15
C ILE A 168 12.62 19.97 -12.07
N GLY A 169 13.42 18.90 -12.22
CA GLY A 169 14.56 18.62 -11.36
C GLY A 169 14.22 18.01 -10.00
N VAL A 170 13.03 17.43 -9.83
CA VAL A 170 12.73 16.63 -8.62
C VAL A 170 13.54 15.34 -8.69
N GLU A 171 14.24 15.01 -7.60
CA GLU A 171 15.14 13.84 -7.55
C GLU A 171 14.47 12.59 -6.99
N THR A 172 13.49 12.77 -6.11
CA THR A 172 12.86 11.66 -5.38
C THR A 172 11.35 11.80 -5.31
N LEU A 173 10.64 10.69 -5.48
CA LEU A 173 9.20 10.56 -5.28
C LEU A 173 8.95 9.55 -4.17
N THR A 174 8.17 9.91 -3.15
CA THR A 174 7.73 8.97 -2.12
C THR A 174 6.34 8.41 -2.44
N SER A 175 6.01 7.25 -1.90
CA SER A 175 4.65 6.72 -1.90
C SER A 175 4.45 5.77 -0.72
N THR A 176 3.21 5.43 -0.41
CA THR A 176 2.92 4.45 0.65
C THR A 176 1.98 3.35 0.15
N TYR A 177 2.13 2.15 0.71
CA TYR A 177 1.17 1.08 0.54
C TYR A 177 0.86 0.40 1.88
N HIS A 178 -0.33 -0.17 2.02
CA HIS A 178 -0.71 -0.89 3.25
C HIS A 178 0.06 -2.22 3.37
N ILE A 179 0.61 -2.57 4.54
CA ILE A 179 1.47 -3.75 4.74
C ILE A 179 0.88 -5.08 4.22
N CYS A 180 -0.44 -5.24 4.29
CA CYS A 180 -1.17 -6.41 3.78
C CYS A 180 -1.54 -6.35 2.27
N ASN A 181 -1.29 -5.23 1.58
CA ASN A 181 -1.65 -5.06 0.17
C ASN A 181 -0.49 -5.54 -0.73
N GLU A 182 -0.42 -6.86 -0.90
CA GLU A 182 0.62 -7.50 -1.71
C GLU A 182 0.61 -7.05 -3.17
N ALA A 183 -0.58 -6.82 -3.75
CA ALA A 183 -0.68 -6.34 -5.13
C ALA A 183 -0.03 -4.96 -5.31
N SER A 184 -0.24 -4.05 -4.34
CA SER A 184 0.38 -2.73 -4.34
C SER A 184 1.89 -2.83 -4.10
N ARG A 185 2.34 -3.64 -3.14
CA ARG A 185 3.78 -3.89 -2.88
C ARG A 185 4.49 -4.39 -4.14
N CYS A 186 3.97 -5.45 -4.76
CA CYS A 186 4.56 -6.02 -5.97
C CYS A 186 4.58 -5.00 -7.12
N TRP A 187 3.56 -4.16 -7.24
CA TRP A 187 3.56 -3.10 -8.24
C TRP A 187 4.63 -2.03 -7.96
N HIS A 188 4.75 -1.56 -6.72
CA HIS A 188 5.77 -0.59 -6.30
C HIS A 188 7.17 -1.10 -6.65
N HIS A 189 7.52 -2.31 -6.20
CA HIS A 189 8.82 -2.93 -6.47
C HIS A 189 9.07 -3.14 -7.97
N ALA A 190 8.06 -3.61 -8.71
CA ALA A 190 8.19 -3.78 -10.17
C ALA A 190 8.33 -2.45 -10.93
N PHE A 191 7.85 -1.35 -10.36
CA PHE A 191 8.04 0.00 -10.91
C PHE A 191 9.42 0.58 -10.55
N GLY A 192 10.08 0.04 -9.51
CA GLY A 192 11.39 0.44 -9.03
C GLY A 192 11.36 1.28 -7.76
N PHE A 193 10.24 1.31 -7.03
CA PHE A 193 10.22 1.84 -5.68
C PHE A 193 10.97 0.89 -4.74
N GLU A 194 11.72 1.47 -3.80
CA GLU A 194 12.39 0.76 -2.72
C GLU A 194 11.70 1.06 -1.39
N ASP A 195 11.56 0.05 -0.54
CA ASP A 195 10.93 0.22 0.77
C ASP A 195 11.84 1.00 1.73
N VAL A 196 11.24 1.94 2.47
CA VAL A 196 11.86 2.65 3.59
C VAL A 196 11.18 2.18 4.87
N TYR A 197 11.87 1.32 5.61
CA TYR A 197 11.30 0.69 6.81
C TYR A 197 11.45 1.59 8.04
N ASP A 198 10.33 1.88 8.69
CA ASP A 198 10.33 2.49 10.01
C ASP A 198 10.59 1.46 11.13
N GLN A 199 10.78 1.95 12.36
CA GLN A 199 11.03 1.10 13.52
C GLN A 199 9.84 0.19 13.85
N MET A 200 8.60 0.58 13.51
CA MET A 200 7.42 -0.26 13.72
C MET A 200 7.45 -1.49 12.81
N TYR A 201 7.73 -1.31 11.52
CA TYR A 201 7.87 -2.41 10.57
C TYR A 201 8.98 -3.37 10.97
N ILE A 202 10.15 -2.84 11.31
CA ILE A 202 11.31 -3.64 11.74
C ILE A 202 10.92 -4.48 12.98
N ARG A 203 10.22 -3.88 13.95
CA ARG A 203 9.73 -4.59 15.14
C ARG A 203 8.73 -5.67 14.80
N LEU A 204 7.80 -5.40 13.88
CA LEU A 204 6.82 -6.40 13.40
C LEU A 204 7.53 -7.57 12.71
N LYS A 205 8.53 -7.30 11.86
CA LYS A 205 9.34 -8.34 11.20
C LYS A 205 10.09 -9.20 12.21
N TYR A 206 10.79 -8.56 13.15
CA TYR A 206 11.52 -9.26 14.20
C TYR A 206 10.59 -10.17 15.04
N SER A 207 9.45 -9.64 15.48
CA SER A 207 8.44 -10.40 16.23
C SER A 207 7.88 -11.58 15.42
N TRP A 208 7.58 -11.34 14.14
CA TRP A 208 7.09 -12.37 13.24
C TRP A 208 8.08 -13.54 13.10
N TYR A 209 9.37 -13.25 12.81
CA TYR A 209 10.39 -14.29 12.71
C TYR A 209 10.58 -15.06 14.02
N ARG A 210 10.53 -14.37 15.18
CA ARG A 210 10.59 -15.05 16.48
C ARG A 210 9.46 -16.08 16.66
N ASN A 211 8.24 -15.68 16.33
CA ASN A 211 7.07 -16.55 16.45
C ASN A 211 7.15 -17.72 15.45
N GLU A 212 7.57 -17.46 14.22
CA GLU A 212 7.70 -18.50 13.19
C GLU A 212 8.79 -19.53 13.53
N ILE A 213 9.93 -19.08 14.07
CA ILE A 213 10.99 -19.98 14.56
C ILE A 213 10.45 -20.88 15.68
N TRP A 214 9.79 -20.28 16.69
CA TRP A 214 9.22 -21.04 17.81
C TRP A 214 8.18 -22.07 17.32
N ARG A 215 7.30 -21.66 16.40
CA ARG A 215 6.26 -22.53 15.82
C ARG A 215 6.89 -23.72 15.08
N ARG A 216 7.89 -23.47 14.24
CA ARG A 216 8.60 -24.52 13.50
C ARG A 216 9.35 -25.47 14.43
N GLU A 217 10.02 -24.96 15.46
CA GLU A 217 10.67 -25.79 16.48
C GLU A 217 9.65 -26.68 17.20
N LYS A 218 8.45 -26.17 17.53
CA LYS A 218 7.36 -26.95 18.12
C LYS A 218 6.81 -28.04 17.20
N LEU A 219 6.75 -27.78 15.89
CA LEU A 219 6.29 -28.72 14.88
C LEU A 219 7.38 -29.71 14.41
N GLY A 220 8.63 -29.56 14.87
CA GLY A 220 9.77 -30.35 14.39
C GLY A 220 10.19 -30.02 12.95
N LEU A 221 9.76 -28.87 12.41
CA LEU A 221 10.08 -28.41 11.06
C LEU A 221 11.46 -27.74 11.05
N THR A 222 12.51 -28.54 10.86
CA THR A 222 13.90 -28.06 10.97
C THR A 222 14.43 -27.42 9.69
N ASP A 223 13.85 -27.73 8.53
CA ASP A 223 14.27 -27.20 7.24
C ASP A 223 14.16 -25.67 7.19
N GLY A 224 15.28 -25.01 6.86
CA GLY A 224 15.36 -23.55 6.72
C GLY A 224 15.34 -22.76 8.02
N LEU A 225 15.37 -23.40 9.20
CA LEU A 225 15.40 -22.69 10.49
C LEU A 225 16.59 -21.73 10.63
N ASP A 226 17.76 -22.10 10.15
CA ASP A 226 18.95 -21.25 10.24
C ASP A 226 18.80 -19.97 9.39
N ALA A 227 18.17 -20.06 8.22
CA ALA A 227 17.86 -18.89 7.41
C ALA A 227 16.87 -17.96 8.11
N LEU A 228 15.84 -18.52 8.78
CA LEU A 228 14.90 -17.72 9.58
C LEU A 228 15.58 -17.04 10.78
N LYS A 229 16.52 -17.74 11.44
CA LYS A 229 17.31 -17.18 12.55
C LYS A 229 18.22 -16.04 12.07
N GLN A 230 18.86 -16.19 10.92
CA GLN A 230 19.66 -15.13 10.29
C GLN A 230 18.81 -13.90 9.97
N GLU A 231 17.63 -14.10 9.38
CA GLU A 231 16.69 -13.02 9.10
C GLU A 231 16.23 -12.32 10.39
N ARG A 232 15.82 -13.07 11.41
CA ARG A 232 15.47 -12.53 12.73
C ARG A 232 16.57 -11.63 13.28
N ASP A 233 17.81 -12.10 13.25
CA ASP A 233 18.96 -11.39 13.81
C ASP A 233 19.29 -10.14 13.00
N ARG A 234 19.19 -10.20 11.67
CA ARG A 234 19.29 -9.04 10.78
C ARG A 234 18.24 -7.97 11.09
N TRP A 235 16.99 -8.35 11.33
CA TRP A 235 15.94 -7.38 11.70
C TRP A 235 16.13 -6.83 13.12
N CYS A 236 16.53 -7.67 14.06
CA CYS A 236 16.85 -7.25 15.43
C CYS A 236 18.00 -6.22 15.47
N ALA A 237 19.03 -6.41 14.64
CA ALA A 237 20.18 -5.51 14.56
C ALA A 237 19.81 -4.09 14.07
N GLN A 238 18.71 -3.94 13.34
CA GLN A 238 18.20 -2.65 12.85
C GLN A 238 17.28 -1.95 13.85
N LEU A 239 16.90 -2.60 14.96
CA LEU A 239 16.09 -1.98 16.01
C LEU A 239 16.92 -1.05 16.88
N ASP A 240 16.44 0.18 17.01
CA ASP A 240 16.90 1.12 18.01
C ASP A 240 16.63 0.57 19.42
N GLU A 241 17.48 0.93 20.39
CA GLU A 241 17.40 0.39 21.76
C GLU A 241 16.01 0.52 22.41
N ARG A 242 15.29 1.62 22.10
CA ARG A 242 13.95 1.90 22.64
C ARG A 242 12.86 0.97 22.12
N TRP A 243 13.09 0.29 20.99
CA TRP A 243 12.13 -0.60 20.33
C TRP A 243 12.39 -2.09 20.59
N ARG A 244 13.42 -2.43 21.37
CA ARG A 244 13.81 -3.81 21.67
C ARG A 244 12.97 -4.48 22.76
N TYR A 245 12.15 -3.72 23.49
CA TYR A 245 11.33 -4.20 24.60
C TYR A 245 9.82 -4.18 24.28
#